data_AF-A0A959BTK5-F1
#
_entry.id   AF-A0A959BTK5-F1
#
_cell.length_a   1.000
_cell.length_b   1.000
_cell.length_c   1.000
_cell.angle_alpha   90.00
_cell.angle_beta   90.00
_cell.angle_gamma   90.00
#
_symmetry.space_group_name_H-M   'P 1'
#
loop_
_entity.id
_entity.type
_entity.pdbx_description
1 polymer ?
#
loop_
_entity_poly.entity_id
_entity_poly.type
_entity_poly.pdbx_seq_one_letter_code
_entity_poly.pdbx_strand_id
1 'polypeptide(L)'
;MKKYLNYLLTDIAAAAANVPVFTFEDSDEGPSFIPLDEEEKMARREILGEWIGLRQELFPPSNRLNDEQMAHLLDAMSQCLDVYNFIPHFPAGLPVGKRYDVLVAQLGKEVPILMHNAWQIDFCEYEPRSCPFGDAFCQCKVYEQWLTHLDEDGNLDEETMENRVDRPRLPDFLFDSDEEDFDDEEDFFFEEDDEYYDDEDEDEYDYDEDDEDNDGLFLSDFPDLEPGPDDGGRWN
;
A
#
# COMPACT_ATOMS: atom_id res chain seq x y z
N MET A 1 -28.95 -0.08 -24.68
CA MET A 1 -27.78 -0.27 -23.80
C MET A 1 -26.52 0.39 -24.36
N LYS A 2 -25.98 0.00 -25.52
CA LYS A 2 -24.74 0.60 -26.08
C LYS A 2 -24.69 2.13 -26.05
N LYS A 3 -25.74 2.82 -26.51
CA LYS A 3 -25.81 4.30 -26.48
C LYS A 3 -25.70 4.88 -25.06
N TYR A 4 -26.32 4.23 -24.09
CA TYR A 4 -26.28 4.67 -22.69
C TYR A 4 -24.89 4.48 -22.09
N LEU A 5 -24.25 3.35 -22.35
CA LEU A 5 -22.87 3.10 -21.94
C LEU A 5 -21.91 4.14 -22.49
N ASN A 6 -22.06 4.53 -23.76
CA ASN A 6 -21.21 5.58 -24.34
C ASN A 6 -21.40 6.93 -23.64
N TYR A 7 -22.63 7.30 -23.26
CA TYR A 7 -22.84 8.50 -22.46
C TYR A 7 -22.21 8.37 -21.08
N LEU A 8 -22.41 7.24 -20.40
CA LEU A 8 -21.80 7.01 -19.08
C LEU A 8 -20.27 7.08 -19.13
N LEU A 9 -19.63 6.51 -20.15
CA LEU A 9 -18.18 6.62 -20.36
C LEU A 9 -17.74 8.06 -20.62
N THR A 10 -18.55 8.83 -21.35
CA THR A 10 -18.28 10.25 -21.58
C THR A 10 -18.40 11.04 -20.28
N ASP A 11 -19.37 10.72 -19.44
CA ASP A 11 -19.57 11.35 -18.12
C ASP A 11 -18.41 10.99 -17.17
N ILE A 12 -17.94 9.73 -17.17
CA ILE A 12 -16.77 9.30 -16.40
C ILE A 12 -15.51 10.08 -16.85
N ALA A 13 -15.29 10.19 -18.15
CA ALA A 13 -14.15 10.94 -18.67
C ALA A 13 -14.24 12.44 -18.34
N ALA A 14 -15.45 13.01 -18.35
CA ALA A 14 -15.67 14.40 -17.97
C ALA A 14 -15.43 14.63 -16.46
N ALA A 15 -15.79 13.65 -15.62
CA ALA A 15 -15.48 13.67 -14.18
C ALA A 15 -13.96 13.65 -13.94
N ALA A 16 -13.24 12.72 -14.59
CA ALA A 16 -11.78 12.64 -14.50
C ALA A 16 -11.07 13.92 -14.98
N ALA A 17 -11.66 14.69 -15.90
CA ALA A 17 -11.10 15.96 -16.34
C ALA A 17 -11.38 17.14 -15.38
N ASN A 18 -12.33 16.99 -14.45
CA ASN A 18 -12.78 18.04 -13.53
C ASN A 18 -12.29 17.79 -12.09
N VAL A 19 -11.10 17.21 -11.95
CA VAL A 19 -10.49 16.97 -10.65
C VAL A 19 -10.17 18.31 -10.01
N PRO A 20 -10.55 18.51 -8.73
CA PRO A 20 -10.14 19.71 -8.01
C PRO A 20 -8.62 19.77 -8.00
N VAL A 21 -8.06 20.89 -8.46
CA VAL A 21 -6.62 21.11 -8.37
C VAL A 21 -6.30 21.16 -6.88
N PHE A 22 -5.66 20.12 -6.37
CA PHE A 22 -4.97 20.17 -5.09
C PHE A 22 -3.75 21.06 -5.30
N THR A 23 -3.99 22.37 -5.33
CA THR A 23 -2.88 23.31 -5.19
C THR A 23 -2.34 23.06 -3.80
N PHE A 24 -1.19 22.40 -3.72
CA PHE A 24 -0.23 22.69 -2.68
C PHE A 24 -0.08 24.21 -2.76
N GLU A 25 -0.83 24.96 -1.94
CA GLU A 25 -0.47 26.36 -1.76
C GLU A 25 1.00 26.31 -1.38
N ASP A 26 1.84 27.01 -2.16
CA ASP A 26 3.28 27.19 -2.00
C ASP A 26 3.57 27.84 -0.64
N SER A 27 3.16 27.17 0.43
CA SER A 27 3.49 27.51 1.80
C SER A 27 4.84 26.89 2.03
N ASP A 28 5.87 27.74 1.96
CA ASP A 28 7.24 27.45 2.37
C ASP A 28 7.37 27.00 3.85
N GLU A 29 6.25 26.69 4.52
CA GLU A 29 6.13 26.43 5.97
C GLU A 29 5.40 25.12 6.31
N GLY A 30 4.91 24.34 5.33
CA GLY A 30 4.26 23.04 5.56
C GLY A 30 5.26 21.88 5.61
N PRO A 31 4.98 20.78 6.37
CA PRO A 31 5.79 19.57 6.26
C PRO A 31 5.67 19.00 4.84
N SER A 32 6.80 18.75 4.20
CA SER A 32 6.88 18.19 2.84
C SER A 32 6.27 16.79 2.73
N PHE A 33 6.02 16.13 3.85
CA PHE A 33 5.49 14.78 3.94
C PHE A 33 4.60 14.66 5.18
N ILE A 34 3.38 14.14 5.00
CA ILE A 34 2.45 13.80 6.08
C ILE A 34 2.20 12.29 5.98
N PRO A 35 2.46 11.51 7.05
CA PRO A 35 2.14 10.09 7.07
C PRO A 35 0.65 9.84 6.82
N LEU A 36 0.34 8.78 6.05
CA LEU A 36 -1.05 8.41 5.71
C LEU A 36 -1.96 8.33 6.94
N ASP A 37 -1.52 7.69 8.02
CA ASP A 37 -2.30 7.52 9.25
C ASP A 37 -2.63 8.84 9.94
N GLU A 38 -1.79 9.86 9.79
CA GLU A 38 -2.03 11.19 10.35
C GLU A 38 -3.00 11.98 9.48
N GLU A 39 -2.80 11.91 8.16
CA GLU A 39 -3.69 12.56 7.20
C GLU A 39 -5.11 11.99 7.26
N GLU A 40 -5.27 10.66 7.30
CA GLU A 40 -6.58 10.01 7.38
C GLU A 40 -7.39 10.49 8.60
N LYS A 41 -6.74 10.67 9.75
CA LYS A 41 -7.40 11.14 10.98
C LYS A 41 -7.90 12.57 10.87
N MET A 42 -7.24 13.40 10.06
CA MET A 42 -7.60 14.81 9.84
C MET A 42 -8.49 15.00 8.61
N ALA A 43 -8.54 14.01 7.71
CA ALA A 43 -9.23 14.08 6.44
C ALA A 43 -10.75 14.26 6.60
N ARG A 44 -11.32 15.08 5.72
CA ARG A 44 -12.77 15.15 5.56
C ARG A 44 -13.24 13.84 4.94
N ARG A 45 -14.31 13.26 5.48
CA ARG A 45 -14.99 12.11 4.86
C ARG A 45 -16.16 12.58 3.99
N GLU A 46 -16.23 12.08 2.78
CA GLU A 46 -17.32 12.36 1.83
C GLU A 46 -17.79 11.09 1.15
N ILE A 47 -19.03 11.10 0.65
CA ILE A 47 -19.53 10.00 -0.17
C ILE A 47 -18.77 10.00 -1.50
N LEU A 48 -18.11 8.89 -1.83
CA LEU A 48 -17.22 8.78 -2.99
C LEU A 48 -17.90 9.24 -4.29
N GLY A 49 -19.12 8.75 -4.54
CA GLY A 49 -19.88 9.07 -5.74
C GLY A 49 -20.35 10.54 -5.82
N GLU A 50 -20.50 11.22 -4.67
CA GLU A 50 -20.80 12.65 -4.66
C GLU A 50 -19.53 13.47 -4.93
N TRP A 51 -18.41 13.08 -4.34
CA TRP A 51 -17.11 13.73 -4.51
C TRP A 51 -16.63 13.71 -5.96
N ILE A 52 -16.69 12.55 -6.62
CA ILE A 52 -16.31 12.41 -8.03
C ILE A 52 -17.42 12.83 -9.02
N GLY A 53 -18.64 13.08 -8.52
CA GLY A 53 -19.80 13.42 -9.36
C GLY A 53 -20.43 12.23 -10.10
N LEU A 54 -20.08 10.99 -9.76
CA LEU A 54 -20.63 9.76 -10.34
C LEU A 54 -21.45 9.00 -9.30
N ARG A 55 -22.77 9.18 -9.34
CA ARG A 55 -23.68 8.51 -8.40
C ARG A 55 -23.94 7.05 -8.79
N GLN A 56 -24.14 6.20 -7.78
CA GLN A 56 -24.42 4.78 -7.94
C GLN A 56 -25.60 4.50 -8.89
N GLU A 57 -26.65 5.34 -8.90
CA GLU A 57 -27.84 5.11 -9.72
C GLU A 57 -27.62 5.31 -11.23
N LEU A 58 -26.49 5.93 -11.62
CA LEU A 58 -26.09 6.06 -13.03
C LEU A 58 -25.56 4.74 -13.60
N PHE A 59 -25.23 3.78 -12.74
CA PHE A 59 -24.65 2.51 -13.16
C PHE A 59 -25.75 1.46 -13.35
N PRO A 60 -25.84 0.84 -14.54
CA PRO A 60 -26.81 -0.21 -14.78
C PRO A 60 -26.43 -1.48 -13.98
N PRO A 61 -27.41 -2.28 -13.52
CA PRO A 61 -27.11 -3.52 -12.80
C PRO A 61 -26.32 -4.50 -13.69
N SER A 62 -25.41 -5.29 -13.08
CA SER A 62 -24.55 -6.26 -13.77
C SER A 62 -25.31 -7.22 -14.69
N ASN A 63 -26.54 -7.62 -14.30
CA ASN A 63 -27.40 -8.50 -15.11
C ASN A 63 -27.86 -7.91 -16.47
N ARG A 64 -27.64 -6.62 -16.73
CA ARG A 64 -27.96 -5.94 -18.00
C ARG A 64 -26.75 -5.69 -18.89
N LEU A 65 -25.56 -6.03 -18.41
CA LEU A 65 -24.30 -5.82 -19.07
C LEU A 65 -23.69 -7.15 -19.51
N ASN A 66 -22.91 -7.11 -20.58
CA ASN A 66 -22.01 -8.21 -20.93
C ASN A 66 -20.65 -8.03 -20.24
N ASP A 67 -19.86 -9.09 -20.13
CA ASP A 67 -18.55 -9.07 -19.47
C ASP A 67 -17.61 -8.02 -20.06
N GLU A 68 -17.55 -7.90 -21.39
CA GLU A 68 -16.77 -6.86 -22.08
C GLU A 68 -17.20 -5.43 -21.70
N GLN A 69 -18.50 -5.21 -21.51
CA GLN A 69 -19.03 -3.90 -21.14
C GLN A 69 -18.74 -3.57 -19.68
N MET A 70 -18.79 -4.56 -18.79
CA MET A 70 -18.41 -4.41 -17.40
C MET A 70 -16.92 -4.14 -17.26
N ALA A 71 -16.07 -4.85 -18.02
CA ALA A 71 -14.63 -4.63 -18.04
C ALA A 71 -14.30 -3.19 -18.48
N HIS A 72 -14.91 -2.73 -19.57
CA HIS A 72 -14.67 -1.37 -20.08
C HIS A 72 -15.17 -0.27 -19.13
N LEU A 73 -16.24 -0.52 -18.37
CA LEU A 73 -16.69 0.42 -17.33
C LEU A 73 -15.75 0.40 -16.12
N LEU A 74 -15.32 -0.77 -15.70
CA LEU A 74 -14.38 -0.93 -14.58
C LEU A 74 -13.05 -0.23 -14.85
N ASP A 75 -12.51 -0.39 -16.04
CA ASP A 75 -11.26 0.26 -16.46
C ASP A 75 -11.41 1.79 -16.44
N ALA A 76 -12.43 2.32 -17.12
CA ALA A 76 -12.71 3.76 -17.11
C ALA A 76 -12.96 4.32 -15.70
N MET A 77 -13.65 3.57 -14.82
CA MET A 77 -13.85 3.97 -13.43
C MET A 77 -12.55 3.93 -12.63
N SER A 78 -11.70 2.93 -12.84
CA SER A 78 -10.42 2.80 -12.11
C SER A 78 -9.49 3.94 -12.49
N GLN A 79 -9.39 4.27 -13.77
CA GLN A 79 -8.66 5.44 -14.25
C GLN A 79 -9.23 6.73 -13.68
N CYS A 80 -10.55 6.87 -13.62
CA CYS A 80 -11.17 8.04 -13.01
C CYS A 80 -10.82 8.15 -11.52
N LEU A 81 -10.85 7.05 -10.76
CA LEU A 81 -10.53 7.03 -9.34
C LEU A 81 -9.06 7.36 -9.09
N ASP A 82 -8.17 6.86 -9.94
CA ASP A 82 -6.73 7.11 -9.86
C ASP A 82 -6.39 8.61 -9.92
N VAL A 83 -7.03 9.36 -10.84
CA VAL A 83 -6.84 10.84 -10.91
C VAL A 83 -7.35 11.56 -9.65
N TYR A 84 -8.29 10.96 -8.92
CA TYR A 84 -8.76 11.46 -7.62
C TYR A 84 -7.95 10.90 -6.44
N ASN A 85 -6.80 10.27 -6.68
CA ASN A 85 -5.94 9.62 -5.69
C ASN A 85 -6.64 8.47 -4.94
N PHE A 86 -7.54 7.74 -5.59
CA PHE A 86 -8.18 6.54 -5.05
C PHE A 86 -7.73 5.30 -5.81
N ILE A 87 -7.18 4.31 -5.08
CA ILE A 87 -6.65 3.08 -5.66
C ILE A 87 -7.54 1.90 -5.23
N PRO A 88 -8.43 1.38 -6.09
CA PRO A 88 -9.26 0.23 -5.76
C PRO A 88 -8.48 -1.08 -5.82
N HIS A 89 -8.40 -1.82 -4.71
CA HIS A 89 -7.72 -3.11 -4.65
C HIS A 89 -8.71 -4.27 -4.78
N PHE A 90 -8.55 -5.07 -5.83
CA PHE A 90 -9.34 -6.29 -6.05
C PHE A 90 -8.48 -7.54 -5.83
N PRO A 91 -9.05 -8.61 -5.25
CA PRO A 91 -8.35 -9.88 -5.20
C PRO A 91 -8.16 -10.45 -6.61
N ALA A 92 -7.01 -11.11 -6.82
CA ALA A 92 -6.67 -11.74 -8.09
C ALA A 92 -7.72 -12.79 -8.49
N GLY A 93 -7.97 -12.90 -9.80
CA GLY A 93 -8.94 -13.87 -10.34
C GLY A 93 -10.41 -13.57 -10.06
N LEU A 94 -10.76 -12.46 -9.40
CA LEU A 94 -12.15 -12.11 -9.12
C LEU A 94 -12.92 -11.90 -10.44
N PRO A 95 -14.12 -12.48 -10.63
CA PRO A 95 -14.89 -12.29 -11.86
C PRO A 95 -15.28 -10.83 -12.08
N VAL A 96 -15.28 -10.39 -13.34
CA VAL A 96 -15.55 -8.99 -13.73
C VAL A 96 -16.88 -8.48 -13.18
N GLY A 97 -17.94 -9.30 -13.19
CA GLY A 97 -19.25 -8.92 -12.63
C GLY A 97 -19.20 -8.63 -11.12
N LYS A 98 -18.42 -9.39 -10.36
CA LYS A 98 -18.24 -9.14 -8.92
C LYS A 98 -17.43 -7.87 -8.67
N ARG A 99 -16.34 -7.66 -9.42
CA ARG A 99 -15.55 -6.41 -9.35
C ARG A 99 -16.45 -5.19 -9.59
N TYR A 100 -17.26 -5.27 -10.65
CA TYR A 100 -18.20 -4.22 -11.03
C TYR A 100 -19.21 -3.92 -9.93
N ASP A 101 -19.90 -4.94 -9.42
CA ASP A 101 -20.92 -4.76 -8.39
C ASP A 101 -20.34 -4.15 -7.10
N VAL A 102 -19.14 -4.57 -6.69
CA VAL A 102 -18.48 -4.05 -5.49
C VAL A 102 -18.01 -2.61 -5.68
N LEU A 103 -17.42 -2.27 -6.82
CA LEU A 103 -16.98 -0.91 -7.11
C LEU A 103 -18.16 0.06 -7.19
N VAL A 104 -19.24 -0.33 -7.87
CA VAL A 104 -20.46 0.48 -7.96
C VAL A 104 -21.10 0.66 -6.58
N ALA A 105 -21.11 -0.38 -5.73
CA ALA A 105 -21.58 -0.25 -4.35
C ALA A 105 -20.70 0.68 -3.50
N GLN A 106 -19.40 0.78 -3.80
CA GLN A 106 -18.48 1.67 -3.09
C GLN A 106 -18.77 3.16 -3.34
N LEU A 107 -19.34 3.51 -4.49
CA LEU A 107 -19.74 4.90 -4.79
C LEU A 107 -20.73 5.47 -3.77
N GLY A 108 -21.51 4.62 -3.10
CA GLY A 108 -22.45 5.03 -2.05
C GLY A 108 -21.85 5.10 -0.64
N LYS A 109 -20.54 4.86 -0.47
CA LYS A 109 -19.87 4.84 0.83
C LYS A 109 -19.01 6.08 1.05
N GLU A 110 -18.79 6.38 2.33
CA GLU A 110 -17.89 7.45 2.74
C GLU A 110 -16.42 7.02 2.66
N VAL A 111 -15.59 7.89 2.08
CA VAL A 111 -14.14 7.74 1.97
C VAL A 111 -13.44 8.99 2.51
N PRO A 112 -12.23 8.87 3.09
CA PRO A 112 -11.42 10.03 3.42
C PRO A 112 -10.91 10.70 2.13
N ILE A 113 -10.99 12.02 2.06
CA ILE A 113 -10.41 12.81 0.98
C ILE A 113 -9.02 13.26 1.43
N LEU A 114 -8.00 12.65 0.83
CA LEU A 114 -6.60 12.95 1.10
C LEU A 114 -6.07 13.98 0.09
N MET A 115 -5.22 14.88 0.53
CA MET A 115 -4.57 15.91 -0.27
C MET A 115 -3.12 15.54 -0.62
N HIS A 116 -2.45 14.77 0.24
CA HIS A 116 -1.02 14.46 0.13
C HIS A 116 -0.74 12.99 -0.20
N ASN A 117 -1.62 12.08 0.21
CA ASN A 117 -1.49 10.64 -0.06
C ASN A 117 -2.62 10.11 -0.97
N ALA A 118 -2.40 8.92 -1.53
CA ALA A 118 -3.45 8.15 -2.19
C ALA A 118 -4.18 7.25 -1.18
N TRP A 119 -5.51 7.21 -1.28
CA TRP A 119 -6.32 6.33 -0.46
C TRP A 119 -6.54 5.00 -1.15
N GLN A 120 -6.09 3.93 -0.51
CA GLN A 120 -6.34 2.56 -0.95
C GLN A 120 -7.74 2.12 -0.53
N ILE A 121 -8.57 1.77 -1.51
CA ILE A 121 -9.92 1.28 -1.27
C ILE A 121 -9.86 -0.24 -1.17
N ASP A 122 -9.81 -0.71 0.07
CA ASP A 122 -9.94 -2.11 0.40
C ASP A 122 -11.39 -2.51 0.58
N PHE A 123 -11.79 -3.59 -0.09
CA PHE A 123 -13.14 -4.14 -0.02
C PHE A 123 -13.28 -5.29 0.99
N CYS A 124 -12.19 -5.68 1.66
CA CYS A 124 -12.11 -6.77 2.62
C CYS A 124 -11.38 -6.30 3.88
N GLU A 125 -11.81 -6.76 5.05
CA GLU A 125 -11.18 -6.42 6.34
C GLU A 125 -10.00 -7.34 6.68
N TYR A 126 -9.44 -8.02 5.68
CA TYR A 126 -8.37 -9.01 5.83
C TYR A 126 -8.68 -10.18 6.79
N GLU A 127 -9.97 -10.41 7.09
CA GLU A 127 -10.44 -11.54 7.90
C GLU A 127 -10.84 -12.73 7.00
N PRO A 128 -10.08 -13.84 7.03
CA PRO A 128 -10.31 -15.00 6.15
C PRO A 128 -11.69 -15.62 6.34
N ARG A 129 -12.23 -15.60 7.56
CA ARG A 129 -13.51 -16.27 7.89
C ARG A 129 -14.73 -15.52 7.39
N SER A 130 -14.63 -14.21 7.20
CA SER A 130 -15.72 -13.33 6.77
C SER A 130 -15.42 -12.58 5.48
N CYS A 131 -14.58 -13.15 4.61
CA CYS A 131 -14.24 -12.52 3.34
C CYS A 131 -15.48 -12.31 2.46
N PRO A 132 -15.79 -11.07 2.02
CA PRO A 132 -16.99 -10.76 1.25
C PRO A 132 -16.99 -11.37 -0.16
N PHE A 133 -15.82 -11.76 -0.67
CA PHE A 133 -15.67 -12.36 -1.98
C PHE A 133 -15.92 -13.88 -2.00
N GLY A 134 -15.94 -14.50 -0.82
CA GLY A 134 -16.05 -15.94 -0.60
C GLY A 134 -14.71 -16.67 -0.65
N ASP A 135 -14.71 -17.92 -0.22
CA ASP A 135 -13.51 -18.73 0.01
C ASP A 135 -12.61 -18.89 -1.22
N ALA A 136 -13.19 -19.01 -2.41
CA ALA A 136 -12.46 -19.24 -3.65
C ALA A 136 -11.62 -18.04 -4.10
N PHE A 137 -11.91 -16.84 -3.60
CA PHE A 137 -11.23 -15.59 -3.99
C PHE A 137 -10.57 -14.92 -2.78
N CYS A 138 -10.49 -15.60 -1.64
CA CYS A 138 -9.91 -15.06 -0.42
C CYS A 138 -8.40 -15.28 -0.43
N GLN A 139 -7.63 -14.24 -0.75
CA GLN A 139 -6.16 -14.29 -0.73
C GLN A 139 -5.62 -14.55 0.68
N CYS A 140 -6.27 -14.03 1.73
CA CYS A 140 -5.86 -14.25 3.12
C CYS A 140 -5.82 -15.73 3.51
N LYS A 141 -6.78 -16.55 3.04
CA LYS A 141 -6.77 -18.01 3.26
C LYS A 141 -5.58 -18.69 2.61
N VAL A 142 -5.20 -18.20 1.43
CA VAL A 142 -4.06 -18.76 0.70
C VAL A 142 -2.76 -18.44 1.44
N TYR A 143 -2.63 -17.23 1.97
CA TYR A 143 -1.51 -16.87 2.85
C TYR A 143 -1.49 -17.68 4.15
N GLU A 144 -2.62 -17.89 4.83
CA GLU A 144 -2.68 -18.72 6.04
C GLU A 144 -2.22 -20.16 5.78
N GLN A 145 -2.65 -20.75 4.67
CA GLN A 145 -2.24 -22.10 4.27
C GLN A 145 -0.74 -22.15 3.99
N TRP A 146 -0.23 -21.15 3.26
CA TRP A 146 1.20 -21.06 2.95
C TRP A 146 2.07 -20.88 4.21
N LEU A 147 1.67 -19.99 5.13
CA LEU A 147 2.36 -19.81 6.42
C LEU A 147 2.36 -21.09 7.25
N THR A 148 1.24 -21.81 7.30
CA THR A 148 1.15 -23.10 8.01
C THR A 148 2.14 -24.11 7.43
N HIS A 149 2.29 -24.17 6.10
CA HIS A 149 3.27 -25.06 5.47
C HIS A 149 4.71 -24.68 5.77
N LEU A 150 5.04 -23.38 5.88
CA LEU A 150 6.37 -22.95 6.29
C LEU A 150 6.71 -23.33 7.73
N ASP A 151 5.76 -23.21 8.66
CA ASP A 151 5.96 -23.59 10.07
C ASP A 151 6.14 -25.11 10.24
N GLU A 152 5.44 -25.90 9.42
CA GLU A 152 5.63 -27.36 9.35
C GLU A 152 7.02 -27.71 8.80
N ASP A 153 7.51 -26.94 7.82
CA ASP A 153 8.79 -27.19 7.15
C ASP A 153 9.99 -26.69 7.97
N GLY A 154 9.85 -25.63 8.75
CA GLY A 154 10.87 -25.14 9.68
C GLY A 154 11.17 -26.11 10.83
N ASN A 155 10.34 -27.13 11.03
CA ASN A 155 10.55 -28.23 11.99
C ASN A 155 11.21 -29.48 11.38
N LEU A 156 11.57 -29.45 10.09
CA LEU A 156 12.27 -30.54 9.40
C LEU A 156 13.79 -30.33 9.49
N ASP A 157 14.54 -31.43 9.54
CA ASP A 157 16.00 -31.41 9.43
C ASP A 157 16.46 -31.13 7.99
N GLU A 158 17.65 -30.54 7.86
CA GLU A 158 18.24 -29.99 6.62
C GLU A 158 18.25 -31.01 5.47
N GLU A 159 18.53 -32.28 5.77
CA GLU A 159 18.56 -33.40 4.81
C GLU A 159 17.17 -33.75 4.24
N THR A 160 16.11 -33.49 5.00
CA THR A 160 14.71 -33.74 4.59
C THR A 160 14.14 -32.54 3.82
N MET A 161 14.66 -31.34 4.06
CA MET A 161 14.28 -30.09 3.38
C MET A 161 14.85 -30.01 1.94
N GLU A 162 16.02 -30.59 1.69
CA GLU A 162 16.65 -30.64 0.36
C GLU A 162 16.02 -31.66 -0.60
N ASN A 163 15.36 -32.71 -0.08
CA ASN A 163 14.79 -33.79 -0.89
C ASN A 163 13.30 -33.59 -1.25
N ARG A 164 12.67 -32.49 -0.84
CA ARG A 164 11.28 -32.20 -1.18
C ARG A 164 11.14 -31.60 -2.58
N VAL A 165 10.41 -32.31 -3.43
CA VAL A 165 10.04 -31.88 -4.79
C VAL A 165 8.99 -30.77 -4.77
N ASP A 166 8.17 -30.73 -3.72
CA ASP A 166 7.08 -29.75 -3.54
C ASP A 166 7.41 -28.82 -2.37
N ARG A 167 8.28 -27.83 -2.61
CA ARG A 167 8.40 -26.69 -1.67
C ARG A 167 7.12 -25.84 -1.79
N PRO A 168 6.56 -25.33 -0.68
CA PRO A 168 5.41 -24.44 -0.72
C PRO A 168 5.77 -23.16 -1.48
N ARG A 169 5.35 -23.10 -2.74
CA ARG A 169 5.46 -21.89 -3.55
C ARG A 169 4.28 -20.99 -3.22
N LEU A 170 4.56 -19.70 -3.12
CA LEU A 170 3.51 -18.69 -3.16
C LEU A 170 2.74 -18.89 -4.48
N PRO A 171 1.39 -18.74 -4.48
CA PRO A 171 0.59 -18.94 -5.68
C PRO A 171 1.06 -18.08 -6.85
N ASP A 172 1.02 -18.65 -8.06
CA ASP A 172 1.47 -17.98 -9.29
C ASP A 172 0.81 -16.61 -9.50
N PHE A 173 -0.47 -16.44 -9.12
CA PHE A 173 -1.20 -15.17 -9.26
C PHE A 173 -0.65 -14.02 -8.41
N LEU A 174 0.21 -14.28 -7.43
CA LEU A 174 0.91 -13.24 -6.66
C LEU A 174 2.13 -12.68 -7.40
N PHE A 175 2.60 -13.40 -8.41
CA PHE A 175 3.76 -13.06 -9.24
C PHE A 175 3.36 -12.71 -10.67
N ASP A 176 2.13 -13.04 -11.09
CA ASP A 176 1.49 -12.44 -12.27
C ASP A 176 1.14 -10.97 -11.96
N SER A 177 2.15 -10.12 -11.71
CA SER A 177 2.04 -8.72 -12.12
C SER A 177 1.99 -8.76 -13.63
N ASP A 178 0.97 -8.20 -14.25
CA ASP A 178 0.86 -8.09 -15.71
C ASP A 178 2.24 -7.72 -16.31
N GLU A 179 2.94 -8.73 -16.85
CA GLU A 179 4.33 -8.64 -17.36
C GLU A 179 4.41 -7.81 -18.66
N GLU A 180 3.39 -7.01 -18.98
CA GLU A 180 3.34 -6.20 -20.20
C GLU A 180 3.95 -4.79 -20.01
N ASP A 181 4.30 -4.36 -18.79
CA ASP A 181 4.82 -3.00 -18.53
C ASP A 181 6.27 -2.93 -17.98
N PHE A 182 6.98 -4.06 -17.83
CA PHE A 182 8.40 -4.09 -17.43
C PHE A 182 9.35 -4.46 -18.59
N ASP A 183 8.99 -4.05 -19.81
CA ASP A 183 9.84 -4.14 -21.00
C ASP A 183 10.63 -2.85 -21.26
N ASP A 184 10.86 -2.03 -20.22
CA ASP A 184 11.90 -1.01 -20.26
C ASP A 184 13.14 -1.56 -19.56
N GLU A 185 14.06 -2.04 -20.41
CA GLU A 185 15.51 -2.04 -20.17
C GLU A 185 15.98 -0.62 -19.79
N GLU A 186 15.58 -0.07 -18.65
CA GLU A 186 16.39 0.94 -17.99
C GLU A 186 17.44 0.19 -17.19
N ASP A 187 18.60 0.05 -17.82
CA ASP A 187 19.90 -0.09 -17.17
C ASP A 187 19.90 0.77 -15.89
N PHE A 188 19.61 0.14 -14.75
CA PHE A 188 19.92 0.68 -13.45
C PHE A 188 21.44 0.61 -13.33
N PHE A 189 22.11 1.57 -13.97
CA PHE A 189 23.50 1.91 -13.74
C PHE A 189 23.59 2.28 -12.25
N PHE A 190 23.86 1.28 -11.40
CA PHE A 190 24.76 1.52 -10.30
C PHE A 190 26.08 1.94 -10.96
N GLU A 191 26.27 3.25 -11.14
CA GLU A 191 27.63 3.78 -11.22
C GLU A 191 28.28 3.32 -9.91
N GLU A 192 29.09 2.25 -10.02
CA GLU A 192 30.15 1.94 -9.09
C GLU A 192 31.01 3.20 -9.00
N ASP A 193 30.65 4.10 -8.08
CA ASP A 193 31.56 5.06 -7.51
C ASP A 193 32.61 4.25 -6.74
N ASP A 194 33.54 3.67 -7.48
CA ASP A 194 34.88 3.32 -7.02
C ASP A 194 35.61 4.64 -6.70
N GLU A 195 35.12 5.39 -5.71
CA GLU A 195 35.93 6.40 -5.02
C GLU A 195 36.99 5.64 -4.23
N TYR A 196 38.11 5.46 -4.94
CA TYR A 196 39.45 5.24 -4.46
C TYR A 196 39.67 5.85 -3.06
N TYR A 197 39.49 5.05 -2.01
CA TYR A 197 40.06 5.37 -0.71
C TYR A 197 41.58 5.34 -0.89
N ASP A 198 42.16 6.51 -1.08
CA ASP A 198 43.61 6.73 -1.09
C ASP A 198 44.09 6.45 0.34
N ASP A 199 44.63 5.24 0.55
CA ASP A 199 45.30 4.79 1.77
C ASP A 199 46.63 5.55 1.99
N GLU A 200 46.58 6.87 2.15
CA GLU A 200 47.72 7.66 2.61
C GLU A 200 47.26 8.65 3.68
N ASP A 201 47.05 8.15 4.90
CA ASP A 201 47.33 8.86 6.15
C ASP A 201 47.41 7.82 7.29
N GLU A 202 48.51 7.05 7.30
CA GLU A 202 48.99 6.35 8.50
C GLU A 202 49.44 7.42 9.52
N ASP A 203 48.49 8.01 10.24
CA ASP A 203 48.80 8.75 11.46
C ASP A 203 49.21 7.74 12.54
N GLU A 204 50.52 7.53 12.61
CA GLU A 204 51.29 6.88 13.66
C GLU A 204 50.90 7.47 15.02
N TYR A 205 49.94 6.83 15.71
CA TYR A 205 49.66 7.12 17.12
C TYR A 205 50.85 6.68 17.96
N ASP A 206 51.80 7.60 18.15
CA ASP A 206 52.89 7.49 19.11
C ASP A 206 52.25 7.43 20.51
N TYR A 207 52.20 6.22 21.07
CA TYR A 207 51.83 6.02 22.47
C TYR A 207 53.01 6.52 23.32
N ASP A 208 52.94 7.78 23.75
CA ASP A 208 53.75 8.28 24.86
C ASP A 208 53.33 7.52 26.13
N GLU A 209 54.01 6.40 26.39
CA GLU A 209 54.13 5.80 27.72
C GLU A 209 54.92 6.76 28.60
N ASP A 210 54.25 7.69 29.25
CA ASP A 210 54.69 8.30 30.51
C ASP A 210 53.58 9.27 30.98
N ASP A 211 52.69 8.79 31.87
CA ASP A 211 52.28 9.56 33.04
C ASP A 211 51.46 8.67 33.98
N GLU A 212 52.15 8.19 35.00
CA GLU A 212 51.57 7.75 36.26
C GLU A 212 50.75 8.91 36.88
N ASP A 213 49.62 8.56 37.49
CA ASP A 213 48.84 9.39 38.41
C ASP A 213 48.12 10.63 37.83
N ASN A 214 46.85 10.49 37.42
CA ASN A 214 45.82 11.36 38.00
C ASN A 214 44.39 10.84 37.84
N ASP A 215 43.61 11.16 38.85
CA ASP A 215 42.24 10.81 39.13
C ASP A 215 41.18 11.53 38.26
N GLY A 216 40.07 10.83 38.05
CA GLY A 216 38.75 11.44 37.93
C GLY A 216 38.37 12.03 36.57
N LEU A 217 37.23 11.55 36.07
CA LEU A 217 36.22 12.24 35.24
C LEU A 217 35.79 11.37 34.05
N PHE A 218 35.00 10.34 34.36
CA PHE A 218 34.05 9.78 33.39
C PHE A 218 32.70 9.62 34.10
N LEU A 219 31.64 10.07 33.43
CA LEU A 219 30.23 10.13 33.85
C LEU A 219 29.78 11.39 34.61
N SER A 220 29.49 12.47 33.86
CA SER A 220 28.45 13.43 34.23
C SER A 220 27.93 14.17 33.00
N ASP A 221 26.98 13.57 32.27
CA ASP A 221 25.98 14.31 31.46
C ASP A 221 24.85 13.38 30.95
N PHE A 222 24.23 12.65 31.88
CA PHE A 222 22.86 12.15 31.67
C PHE A 222 21.97 12.84 32.71
N PRO A 223 20.96 13.63 32.29
CA PRO A 223 19.97 14.13 33.24
C PRO A 223 19.10 12.98 33.73
N ASP A 224 19.02 12.85 35.06
CA ASP A 224 18.27 11.86 35.82
C ASP A 224 16.78 11.82 35.42
N LEU A 225 16.36 10.73 34.78
CA LEU A 225 14.96 10.34 34.66
C LEU A 225 14.58 9.53 35.91
N GLU A 226 14.16 10.23 36.96
CA GLU A 226 13.51 9.58 38.10
C GLU A 226 12.09 9.13 37.71
N PRO A 227 11.71 7.86 37.92
CA PRO A 227 10.33 7.44 37.81
C PRO A 227 9.55 7.96 39.03
N GLY A 228 8.62 8.87 38.78
CA GLY A 228 7.69 9.37 39.79
C GLY A 228 6.75 8.27 40.30
N PRO A 229 6.31 8.33 41.57
CA PRO A 229 5.47 7.30 42.14
C PRO A 229 3.99 7.52 41.78
N ASP A 230 3.39 6.47 41.23
CA ASP A 230 1.98 6.09 41.39
C ASP A 230 0.92 7.01 40.72
N ASP A 231 0.75 6.91 39.41
CA ASP A 231 -0.53 7.18 38.74
C ASP A 231 -1.24 5.86 38.38
N GLY A 232 -2.13 5.47 39.28
CA GLY A 232 -2.94 4.27 39.17
C GLY A 232 -3.63 4.15 37.82
N GLY A 233 -3.45 2.98 37.21
CA GLY A 233 -3.97 2.62 35.90
C GLY A 233 -5.40 3.09 35.65
N ARG A 234 -5.53 3.91 34.61
CA ARG A 234 -6.77 4.17 33.89
C ARG A 234 -6.41 4.59 32.48
N TRP A 235 -6.27 3.60 31.61
CA TRP A 235 -6.36 3.79 30.17
C TRP A 235 -7.86 3.86 29.85
N ASN A 236 -8.32 5.04 29.46
CA ASN A 236 -9.59 5.22 28.77
C ASN A 236 -9.33 5.17 27.27
#